data_AF-A0A958NJ30-F1
#
_entry.id   AF-A0A958NJ30-F1
#
_cell.length_a   1.000
_cell.length_b   1.000
_cell.length_c   1.000
_cell.angle_alpha   90.00
_cell.angle_beta   90.00
_cell.angle_gamma   90.00
#
_symmetry.space_group_name_H-M   'P 1'
#
loop_
_entity.id
_entity.type
_entity.pdbx_description
1 polymer ?
#
loop_
_entity_poly.entity_id
_entity_poly.type
_entity_poly.pdbx_seq_one_letter_code
_entity_poly.pdbx_strand_id
1 'polypeptide(L)'
;MNKRLYIFLFIGCLLSSMTLDAQSDKQKKLEEQRQQILKEIKQFQAFLLGKKKEEKSEITLIEDLNYKVRRRENLIRITNEQANLLTREINANQQEITSLRAQLQELKDDYAAMIVKSYKSKSEQSKVMFLLSSNNFKQAYKRLQYIRQYADYQKEQGELIKKKTKELQELNLELSKQKADKDKLIQENRIAKRELEKELEEREKLMAIIKADMNKYSAQIKQKKQEADRLDKEINRLIREAIAASNEKAGKKTSTGKFVLTPAEKIVGESFEANKGRLGWPVERGIIKGKFGKTRSLTDNTVEVNNSGIKIATTTDADVKAVFNGEVSRIIVVKNGNPGILVRHGNYLTIYYNLSKVFVKPGDKVTAGQVIGKVFTSKVTGESLLDFRLFKNDQKLNPEYWLAKN
;
A
#
# COMPACT_ATOMS: atom_id res chain seq x y z
N MET A 1 -42.12 12.49 -31.57
CA MET A 1 -40.73 12.44 -31.08
C MET A 1 -40.53 11.13 -30.31
N ASN A 2 -39.62 10.28 -30.76
CA ASN A 2 -39.67 8.83 -30.54
C ASN A 2 -39.20 8.39 -29.15
N LYS A 3 -40.06 7.66 -28.41
CA LYS A 3 -39.79 7.01 -27.11
C LYS A 3 -38.53 6.12 -27.08
N ARG A 4 -38.04 5.67 -28.24
CA ARG A 4 -36.80 4.87 -28.38
C ARG A 4 -35.51 5.66 -28.11
N LEU A 5 -35.53 7.00 -28.23
CA LEU A 5 -34.37 7.84 -27.96
C LEU A 5 -34.07 7.96 -26.45
N TYR A 6 -35.11 7.95 -25.61
CA TYR A 6 -34.97 8.02 -24.14
C TYR A 6 -34.38 6.74 -23.54
N ILE A 7 -34.65 5.57 -24.15
CA ILE A 7 -34.12 4.28 -23.66
C ILE A 7 -32.61 4.18 -23.91
N PHE A 8 -32.11 4.67 -25.04
CA PHE A 8 -30.67 4.72 -25.32
C PHE A 8 -29.93 5.75 -24.44
N LEU A 9 -30.57 6.88 -24.11
CA LEU A 9 -30.01 7.89 -23.21
C LEU A 9 -29.93 7.40 -21.75
N PHE A 10 -30.91 6.59 -21.32
CA PHE A 10 -30.97 6.04 -19.97
C PHE A 10 -29.95 4.89 -19.75
N ILE A 11 -29.70 4.07 -20.77
CA ILE A 11 -28.69 3.00 -20.73
C ILE A 11 -27.25 3.57 -20.77
N GLY A 12 -27.04 4.71 -21.46
CA GLY A 12 -25.76 5.42 -21.45
C GLY A 12 -25.39 6.02 -20.08
N CYS A 13 -26.38 6.49 -19.31
CA CYS A 13 -26.16 7.02 -17.95
C CYS A 13 -25.88 5.95 -16.89
N LEU A 14 -26.34 4.70 -17.08
CA LEU A 14 -26.09 3.60 -16.13
C LEU A 14 -24.66 3.03 -16.24
N LEU A 15 -24.00 3.17 -17.39
CA LEU A 15 -22.62 2.70 -17.62
C LEU A 15 -21.54 3.68 -17.14
N SER A 16 -21.86 4.98 -17.02
CA SER A 16 -20.94 6.00 -16.50
C SER A 16 -20.86 6.04 -14.97
N SER A 17 -21.89 5.55 -14.26
CA SER A 17 -21.86 5.47 -12.79
C SER A 17 -20.90 4.38 -12.28
N MET A 18 -20.78 3.25 -12.99
CA MET A 18 -19.90 2.14 -12.57
C MET A 18 -18.39 2.45 -12.67
N THR A 19 -18.00 3.42 -13.50
CA THR A 19 -16.59 3.80 -13.66
C THR A 19 -16.08 4.74 -12.56
N LEU A 20 -16.96 5.50 -11.91
CA LEU A 20 -16.58 6.48 -10.89
C LEU A 20 -16.16 5.80 -9.57
N ASP A 21 -16.88 4.76 -9.14
CA ASP A 21 -16.56 4.03 -7.91
C ASP A 21 -15.21 3.29 -8.00
N ALA A 22 -14.93 2.65 -9.13
CA ALA A 22 -13.67 1.94 -9.36
C ALA A 22 -12.44 2.88 -9.39
N GLN A 23 -12.65 4.14 -9.77
CA GLN A 23 -11.59 5.13 -9.87
C GLN A 23 -11.22 5.72 -8.50
N SER A 24 -12.21 5.94 -7.63
CA SER A 24 -12.02 6.37 -6.24
C SER A 24 -11.21 5.34 -5.43
N ASP A 25 -11.52 4.04 -5.59
CA ASP A 25 -10.80 2.95 -4.93
C ASP A 25 -9.32 2.90 -5.34
N LYS A 26 -9.04 3.16 -6.63
CA LYS A 26 -7.66 3.21 -7.14
C LYS A 26 -6.89 4.39 -6.54
N GLN A 27 -7.52 5.56 -6.44
CA GLN A 27 -6.90 6.75 -5.84
C GLN A 27 -6.56 6.52 -4.36
N LYS A 28 -7.49 5.94 -3.60
CA LYS A 28 -7.30 5.59 -2.18
C LYS A 28 -6.14 4.61 -1.99
N LYS A 29 -6.09 3.55 -2.80
CA LYS A 29 -4.99 2.56 -2.77
C LYS A 29 -3.63 3.17 -3.07
N LEU A 30 -3.54 4.08 -4.04
CA LEU A 30 -2.29 4.78 -4.33
C LEU A 30 -1.88 5.70 -3.19
N GLU A 31 -2.82 6.35 -2.52
CA GLU A 31 -2.52 7.20 -1.35
C GLU A 31 -2.04 6.36 -0.17
N GLU A 32 -2.67 5.22 0.11
CA GLU A 32 -2.19 4.27 1.13
C GLU A 32 -0.76 3.80 0.83
N GLN A 33 -0.47 3.44 -0.42
CA GLN A 33 0.88 3.05 -0.85
C GLN A 33 1.89 4.19 -0.70
N ARG A 34 1.50 5.41 -1.04
CA ARG A 34 2.35 6.60 -0.91
C ARG A 34 2.66 6.89 0.55
N GLN A 35 1.66 6.89 1.42
CA GLN A 35 1.84 7.09 2.87
C GLN A 35 2.74 5.99 3.46
N GLN A 36 2.59 4.76 2.97
CA GLN A 36 3.45 3.67 3.38
C GLN A 36 4.92 3.90 3.03
N ILE A 37 5.19 4.28 1.78
CA ILE A 37 6.56 4.57 1.33
C ILE A 37 7.16 5.75 2.11
N LEU A 38 6.36 6.79 2.41
CA LEU A 38 6.81 7.93 3.22
C LEU A 38 7.16 7.50 4.66
N LYS A 39 6.35 6.63 5.28
CA LYS A 39 6.67 6.03 6.58
C LYS A 39 7.95 5.21 6.52
N GLU A 40 8.13 4.37 5.50
CA GLU A 40 9.35 3.58 5.29
C GLU A 40 10.58 4.48 5.17
N ILE A 41 10.51 5.56 4.39
CA ILE A 41 11.60 6.54 4.24
C ILE A 41 11.90 7.23 5.58
N LYS A 42 10.87 7.67 6.32
CA LYS A 42 11.03 8.34 7.62
C LYS A 42 11.64 7.41 8.66
N GLN A 43 11.16 6.17 8.75
CA GLN A 43 11.73 5.15 9.62
C GLN A 43 13.19 4.87 9.23
N PHE A 44 13.50 4.82 7.94
CA PHE A 44 14.87 4.61 7.46
C PHE A 44 15.79 5.77 7.83
N GLN A 45 15.34 7.00 7.68
CA GLN A 45 16.09 8.18 8.11
C GLN A 45 16.34 8.18 9.61
N ALA A 46 15.31 7.87 10.43
CA ALA A 46 15.47 7.75 11.87
C ALA A 46 16.47 6.65 12.25
N PHE A 47 16.42 5.50 11.57
CA PHE A 47 17.38 4.42 11.72
C PHE A 47 18.81 4.85 11.39
N LEU A 48 19.01 5.65 10.34
CA LEU A 48 20.33 6.17 9.98
C LEU A 48 20.87 7.20 10.98
N LEU A 49 20.01 8.06 11.54
CA LEU A 49 20.41 9.05 12.54
C LEU A 49 20.92 8.42 13.84
N GLY A 50 20.31 7.31 14.27
CA GLY A 50 20.77 6.55 15.44
C GLY A 50 22.14 5.88 15.28
N LYS A 51 22.71 5.86 14.06
CA LYS A 51 23.92 5.10 13.70
C LYS A 51 25.13 5.95 13.29
N LYS A 52 25.06 7.28 13.42
CA LYS A 52 26.12 8.20 12.95
C LYS A 52 27.50 8.04 13.63
N LYS A 53 27.68 7.16 14.61
CA LYS A 53 28.92 7.01 15.40
C LYS A 53 29.82 5.83 15.02
N GLU A 54 29.47 5.02 14.03
CA GLU A 54 30.22 3.78 13.70
C GLU A 54 30.77 3.83 12.26
N GLU A 55 32.02 3.39 12.07
CA GLU A 55 32.66 3.25 10.75
C GLU A 55 31.89 2.22 9.92
N LYS A 56 31.16 2.67 8.90
CA LYS A 56 30.42 1.78 8.00
C LYS A 56 31.31 1.33 6.85
N SER A 57 31.25 0.05 6.51
CA SER A 57 31.84 -0.45 5.26
C SER A 57 31.18 0.19 4.02
N GLU A 58 31.96 0.41 2.98
CA GLU A 58 31.53 1.00 1.71
C GLU A 58 30.41 0.17 1.05
N ILE A 59 30.46 -1.16 1.21
CA ILE A 59 29.40 -2.08 0.75
C ILE A 59 28.07 -1.82 1.49
N THR A 60 28.11 -1.59 2.80
CA THR A 60 26.89 -1.28 3.57
C THR A 60 26.32 0.08 3.18
N LEU A 61 27.17 1.07 2.94
CA LEU A 61 26.75 2.41 2.50
C LEU A 61 26.05 2.37 1.14
N ILE A 62 26.57 1.60 0.18
CA ILE A 62 25.95 1.50 -1.14
C ILE A 62 24.63 0.71 -1.11
N GLU A 63 24.49 -0.27 -0.21
CA GLU A 63 23.21 -0.97 0.03
C GLU A 63 22.16 -0.02 0.64
N ASP A 64 22.54 0.77 1.64
CA ASP A 64 21.68 1.81 2.25
C ASP A 64 21.19 2.82 1.19
N LEU A 65 22.10 3.28 0.35
CA LEU A 65 21.81 4.28 -0.67
C LEU A 65 20.93 3.72 -1.79
N ASN A 66 21.21 2.51 -2.26
CA ASN A 66 20.35 1.81 -3.23
C ASN A 66 18.95 1.53 -2.68
N TYR A 67 18.80 1.33 -1.36
CA TYR A 67 17.49 1.22 -0.75
C TYR A 67 16.73 2.56 -0.82
N LYS A 68 17.38 3.68 -0.45
CA LYS A 68 16.78 5.03 -0.55
C LYS A 68 16.33 5.35 -1.97
N VAL A 69 17.24 5.19 -2.94
CA VAL A 69 16.97 5.43 -4.37
C VAL A 69 15.72 4.67 -4.82
N ARG A 70 15.65 3.36 -4.55
CA ARG A 70 14.49 2.54 -4.94
C ARG A 70 13.18 2.96 -4.27
N ARG A 71 13.22 3.38 -2.99
CA ARG A 71 12.03 3.90 -2.31
C ARG A 71 11.60 5.24 -2.89
N ARG A 72 12.55 6.12 -3.22
CA ARG A 72 12.31 7.44 -3.81
C ARG A 72 11.77 7.34 -5.23
N GLU A 73 12.33 6.48 -6.06
CA GLU A 73 11.81 6.15 -7.41
C GLU A 73 10.37 5.65 -7.33
N ASN A 74 10.08 4.75 -6.38
CA ASN A 74 8.74 4.23 -6.19
C ASN A 74 7.75 5.31 -5.73
N LEU A 75 8.17 6.19 -4.81
CA LEU A 75 7.39 7.36 -4.40
C LEU A 75 7.06 8.25 -5.61
N ILE A 76 8.06 8.61 -6.41
CA ILE A 76 7.89 9.43 -7.61
C ILE A 76 6.92 8.77 -8.60
N ARG A 77 7.05 7.47 -8.84
CA ARG A 77 6.15 6.70 -9.73
C ARG A 77 4.71 6.75 -9.25
N ILE A 78 4.45 6.43 -7.97
CA ILE A 78 3.09 6.45 -7.38
C ILE A 78 2.51 7.86 -7.42
N THR A 79 3.28 8.89 -7.06
CA THR A 79 2.81 10.27 -7.11
C THR A 79 2.50 10.74 -8.53
N ASN A 80 3.28 10.31 -9.54
CA ASN A 80 2.96 10.57 -10.95
C ASN A 80 1.67 9.87 -11.38
N GLU A 81 1.45 8.62 -10.96
CA GLU A 81 0.20 7.89 -11.22
C GLU A 81 -1.01 8.61 -10.61
N GLN A 82 -0.91 9.10 -9.37
CA GLN A 82 -1.95 9.89 -8.72
C GLN A 82 -2.23 11.21 -9.46
N ALA A 83 -1.18 11.96 -9.83
CA ALA A 83 -1.33 13.21 -10.56
C ALA A 83 -1.97 13.00 -11.95
N ASN A 84 -1.66 11.88 -12.61
CA ASN A 84 -2.26 11.52 -13.89
C ASN A 84 -3.75 11.15 -13.75
N LEU A 85 -4.14 10.45 -12.67
CA LEU A 85 -5.54 10.16 -12.38
C LEU A 85 -6.33 11.45 -12.11
N LEU A 86 -5.83 12.31 -11.22
CA LEU A 86 -6.45 13.61 -10.96
C LEU A 86 -6.56 14.46 -12.22
N THR A 87 -5.58 14.40 -13.12
CA THR A 87 -5.65 15.12 -14.41
C THR A 87 -6.82 14.65 -15.27
N ARG A 88 -7.11 13.34 -15.29
CA ARG A 88 -8.25 12.80 -16.04
C ARG A 88 -9.58 13.24 -15.41
N GLU A 89 -9.67 13.22 -14.08
CA GLU A 89 -10.87 13.67 -13.34
C GLU A 89 -11.13 15.15 -13.55
N ILE A 90 -10.10 15.98 -13.41
CA ILE A 90 -10.18 17.43 -13.66
C ILE A 90 -10.69 17.68 -15.08
N ASN A 91 -10.18 16.96 -16.08
CA ASN A 91 -10.61 17.13 -17.46
C ASN A 91 -12.08 16.71 -17.67
N ALA A 92 -12.50 15.58 -17.09
CA ALA A 92 -13.88 15.11 -17.16
C ALA A 92 -14.85 16.10 -16.48
N ASN A 93 -14.52 16.53 -15.25
CA ASN A 93 -15.31 17.50 -14.50
C ASN A 93 -15.37 18.86 -15.22
N GLN A 94 -14.29 19.28 -15.88
CA GLN A 94 -14.27 20.51 -16.67
C GLN A 94 -15.19 20.43 -17.90
N GLN A 95 -15.26 19.28 -18.57
CA GLN A 95 -16.19 19.03 -19.67
C GLN A 95 -17.64 19.04 -19.17
N GLU A 96 -17.91 18.37 -18.05
CA GLU A 96 -19.24 18.34 -17.43
C GLU A 96 -19.71 19.73 -16.98
N ILE A 97 -18.84 20.51 -16.33
CA ILE A 97 -19.11 21.92 -15.98
C ILE A 97 -19.46 22.74 -17.23
N THR A 98 -18.75 22.52 -18.34
CA THR A 98 -18.98 23.25 -19.59
C THR A 98 -20.35 22.89 -20.18
N SER A 99 -20.70 21.60 -20.20
CA SER A 99 -22.01 21.13 -20.65
C SER A 99 -23.14 21.65 -19.76
N LEU A 100 -22.99 21.57 -18.43
CA LEU A 100 -23.99 22.00 -17.47
C LEU A 100 -24.20 23.52 -17.52
N ARG A 101 -23.14 24.30 -17.76
CA ARG A 101 -23.24 25.76 -17.99
C ARG A 101 -24.06 26.07 -19.24
N ALA A 102 -23.81 25.36 -20.35
CA ALA A 102 -24.57 25.56 -21.59
C ALA A 102 -26.06 25.21 -21.40
N GLN A 103 -26.36 24.06 -20.79
CA GLN A 103 -27.73 23.65 -20.47
C GLN A 103 -28.43 24.66 -19.56
N LEU A 104 -27.74 25.13 -18.51
CA LEU A 104 -28.30 26.09 -17.57
C LEU A 104 -28.56 27.45 -18.21
N GLN A 105 -27.73 27.85 -19.18
CA GLN A 105 -27.94 29.07 -19.96
C GLN A 105 -29.21 28.95 -20.82
N GLU A 106 -29.35 27.87 -21.58
CA GLU A 106 -30.53 27.58 -22.39
C GLU A 106 -31.82 27.58 -21.55
N LEU A 107 -31.81 26.85 -20.42
CA LEU A 107 -32.92 26.81 -19.46
C LEU A 107 -33.30 28.20 -18.93
N LYS A 108 -32.31 29.04 -18.62
CA LYS A 108 -32.54 30.40 -18.12
C LYS A 108 -33.10 31.32 -19.20
N ASP A 109 -32.63 31.21 -20.42
CA ASP A 109 -33.09 32.00 -21.55
C ASP A 109 -34.56 31.65 -21.90
N ASP A 110 -34.89 30.36 -21.96
CA ASP A 110 -36.25 29.88 -22.16
C ASP A 110 -37.20 30.32 -21.04
N TYR A 111 -36.76 30.17 -19.79
CA TYR A 111 -37.52 30.62 -18.63
C TYR A 111 -37.75 32.13 -18.65
N ALA A 112 -36.73 32.93 -18.96
CA ALA A 112 -36.84 34.38 -19.07
C ALA A 112 -37.82 34.78 -20.18
N ALA A 113 -37.71 34.17 -21.37
CA ALA A 113 -38.64 34.42 -22.47
C ALA A 113 -40.10 34.08 -22.09
N MET A 114 -40.30 32.98 -21.37
CA MET A 114 -41.60 32.55 -20.87
C MET A 114 -42.20 33.56 -19.86
N ILE A 115 -41.38 34.08 -18.94
CA ILE A 115 -41.78 35.10 -17.97
C ILE A 115 -42.13 36.42 -18.67
N VAL A 116 -41.29 36.88 -19.62
CA VAL A 116 -41.55 38.11 -20.38
C VAL A 116 -42.85 38.01 -21.19
N LYS A 117 -43.09 36.89 -21.87
CA LYS A 117 -44.35 36.64 -22.59
C LYS A 117 -45.55 36.63 -21.64
N SER A 118 -45.43 35.98 -20.48
CA SER A 118 -46.47 35.98 -19.45
C SER A 118 -46.75 37.38 -18.87
N TYR A 119 -45.75 38.25 -18.80
CA TYR A 119 -45.91 39.62 -18.32
C TYR A 119 -46.61 40.51 -19.35
N LYS A 120 -46.16 40.48 -20.62
CA LYS A 120 -46.74 41.30 -21.71
C LYS A 120 -48.21 40.95 -21.99
N SER A 121 -48.57 39.66 -21.94
CA SER A 121 -49.95 39.20 -22.11
C SER A 121 -50.88 39.55 -20.94
N LYS A 122 -50.35 40.04 -19.81
CA LYS A 122 -51.15 40.39 -18.63
C LYS A 122 -52.06 41.61 -18.86
N SER A 123 -51.68 42.55 -19.73
CA SER A 123 -52.51 43.73 -20.04
C SER A 123 -53.40 43.58 -21.27
N GLU A 124 -53.07 42.70 -22.22
CA GLU A 124 -53.87 42.50 -23.45
C GLU A 124 -55.11 41.61 -23.21
N GLN A 125 -55.01 40.57 -22.37
CA GLN A 125 -56.15 39.76 -21.93
C GLN A 125 -55.93 39.29 -20.48
N SER A 126 -56.60 39.94 -19.52
CA SER A 126 -56.58 39.49 -18.12
C SER A 126 -56.91 37.99 -18.04
N LYS A 127 -56.16 37.21 -17.25
CA LYS A 127 -56.40 35.76 -17.07
C LYS A 127 -57.86 35.47 -16.67
N VAL A 128 -58.47 36.39 -15.92
CA VAL A 128 -59.89 36.33 -15.56
C VAL A 128 -60.77 36.57 -16.79
N MET A 129 -60.46 37.57 -17.60
CA MET A 129 -61.15 37.84 -18.86
C MET A 129 -61.02 36.68 -19.87
N PHE A 130 -59.87 36.00 -19.92
CA PHE A 130 -59.67 34.80 -20.74
C PHE A 130 -60.52 33.62 -20.27
N LEU A 131 -60.74 33.47 -18.96
CA LEU A 131 -61.66 32.46 -18.42
C LEU A 131 -63.12 32.84 -18.66
N LEU A 132 -63.49 34.12 -18.46
CA LEU A 132 -64.85 34.64 -18.62
C LEU A 132 -65.30 34.75 -20.09
N SER A 133 -64.38 34.87 -21.05
CA SER A 133 -64.67 34.87 -22.50
C SER A 133 -64.91 33.46 -23.08
N SER A 134 -65.30 32.50 -22.25
CA SER A 134 -65.57 31.13 -22.67
C SER A 134 -67.02 30.97 -23.10
N ASN A 135 -67.27 30.28 -24.21
CA ASN A 135 -68.62 30.05 -24.76
C ASN A 135 -69.44 29.04 -23.93
N ASN A 136 -68.80 28.21 -23.11
CA ASN A 136 -69.46 27.25 -22.21
C ASN A 136 -68.55 26.80 -21.05
N PHE A 137 -69.14 26.14 -20.05
CA PHE A 137 -68.45 25.63 -18.85
C PHE A 137 -67.30 24.65 -19.18
N LYS A 138 -67.50 23.75 -20.16
CA LYS A 138 -66.47 22.79 -20.58
C LYS A 138 -65.22 23.50 -21.14
N GLN A 139 -65.42 24.57 -21.91
CA GLN A 139 -64.33 25.40 -22.44
C GLN A 139 -63.62 26.17 -21.32
N ALA A 140 -64.37 26.77 -20.39
CA ALA A 140 -63.81 27.47 -19.23
C ALA A 140 -62.96 26.52 -18.35
N TYR A 141 -63.45 25.31 -18.09
CA TYR A 141 -62.73 24.29 -17.35
C TYR A 141 -61.42 23.88 -18.04
N LYS A 142 -61.44 23.64 -19.37
CA LYS A 142 -60.21 23.35 -20.14
C LYS A 142 -59.21 24.50 -20.10
N ARG A 143 -59.67 25.76 -20.26
CA ARG A 143 -58.82 26.96 -20.14
C ARG A 143 -58.18 27.07 -18.76
N LEU A 144 -58.93 26.78 -17.70
CA LEU A 144 -58.40 26.74 -16.32
C LEU A 144 -57.33 25.65 -16.15
N GLN A 145 -57.55 24.45 -16.70
CA GLN A 145 -56.57 23.37 -16.67
C GLN A 145 -55.27 23.76 -17.40
N TYR A 146 -55.36 24.43 -18.56
CA TYR A 146 -54.17 24.92 -19.27
C TYR A 146 -53.40 26.00 -18.49
N ILE A 147 -54.10 26.91 -17.82
CA ILE A 147 -53.45 27.92 -16.96
C ILE A 147 -52.69 27.23 -15.82
N ARG A 148 -53.29 26.21 -15.19
CA ARG A 148 -52.64 25.42 -14.14
C ARG A 148 -51.41 24.69 -14.66
N GLN A 149 -51.56 23.93 -15.75
CA GLN A 149 -50.45 23.19 -16.37
C GLN A 149 -49.28 24.11 -16.74
N TYR A 150 -49.57 25.31 -17.25
CA TYR A 150 -48.53 26.30 -17.57
C TYR A 150 -47.84 26.85 -16.31
N ALA A 151 -48.59 27.15 -15.25
CA ALA A 151 -48.04 27.59 -13.97
C ALA A 151 -47.20 26.50 -13.29
N ASP A 152 -47.63 25.24 -13.36
CA ASP A 152 -46.91 24.09 -12.84
C ASP A 152 -45.60 23.89 -13.61
N TYR A 153 -45.63 23.95 -14.95
CA TYR A 153 -44.43 23.90 -15.79
C TYR A 153 -43.45 25.04 -15.47
N GLN A 154 -43.95 26.27 -15.28
CA GLN A 154 -43.11 27.40 -14.84
C GLN A 154 -42.39 27.10 -13.53
N LYS A 155 -43.12 26.58 -12.54
CA LYS A 155 -42.55 26.20 -11.25
C LYS A 155 -41.51 25.09 -11.39
N GLU A 156 -41.79 24.06 -12.18
CA GLU A 156 -40.84 22.97 -12.45
C GLU A 156 -39.55 23.47 -13.12
N GLN A 157 -39.64 24.36 -14.11
CA GLN A 157 -38.45 24.96 -14.75
C GLN A 157 -37.61 25.77 -13.75
N GLY A 158 -38.25 26.54 -12.87
CA GLY A 158 -37.57 27.29 -11.81
C GLY A 158 -36.81 26.38 -10.83
N GLU A 159 -37.44 25.30 -10.37
CA GLU A 159 -36.79 24.31 -9.49
C GLU A 159 -35.66 23.54 -10.21
N LEU A 160 -35.82 23.23 -11.50
CA LEU A 160 -34.78 22.60 -12.31
C LEU A 160 -33.54 23.50 -12.45
N ILE A 161 -33.74 24.79 -12.75
CA ILE A 161 -32.65 25.79 -12.81
C ILE A 161 -31.94 25.86 -11.47
N LYS A 162 -32.68 25.91 -10.36
CA LYS A 162 -32.13 25.95 -9.00
C LYS A 162 -31.29 24.71 -8.70
N LYS A 163 -31.80 23.51 -9.01
CA LYS A 163 -31.09 22.24 -8.81
C LYS A 163 -29.79 22.19 -9.62
N LYS A 164 -29.85 22.49 -10.93
CA LYS A 164 -28.66 22.50 -11.80
C LYS A 164 -27.66 23.58 -11.42
N THR A 165 -28.12 24.72 -10.92
CA THR A 165 -27.23 25.77 -10.38
C THR A 165 -26.46 25.27 -9.16
N LYS A 166 -27.14 24.56 -8.24
CA LYS A 166 -26.50 23.97 -7.07
C LYS A 166 -25.47 22.90 -7.45
N GLU A 167 -25.85 21.99 -8.33
CA GLU A 167 -24.96 20.94 -8.88
C GLU A 167 -23.70 21.56 -9.52
N LEU A 168 -23.87 22.62 -10.32
CA LEU A 168 -22.76 23.35 -10.91
C LEU A 168 -21.85 23.99 -9.84
N GLN A 169 -22.42 24.56 -8.77
CA GLN A 169 -21.63 25.14 -7.67
C GLN A 169 -20.80 24.07 -6.95
N GLU A 170 -21.43 22.95 -6.60
CA GLU A 170 -20.77 21.80 -5.95
C GLU A 170 -19.63 21.26 -6.83
N LEU A 171 -19.86 21.11 -8.14
CA LEU A 171 -18.85 20.63 -9.08
C LEU A 171 -17.68 21.61 -9.28
N ASN A 172 -17.93 22.93 -9.28
CA ASN A 172 -16.84 23.92 -9.34
C ASN A 172 -15.99 23.92 -8.06
N LEU A 173 -16.59 23.72 -6.88
CA LEU A 173 -15.87 23.61 -5.62
C LEU A 173 -14.97 22.37 -5.61
N GLU A 174 -15.49 21.21 -6.01
CA GLU A 174 -14.72 19.99 -6.09
C GLU A 174 -13.57 20.10 -7.10
N LEU A 175 -13.83 20.67 -8.28
CA LEU A 175 -12.80 20.92 -9.29
C LEU A 175 -11.66 21.81 -8.75
N SER A 176 -12.00 22.85 -7.98
CA SER A 176 -10.99 23.72 -7.36
C SER A 176 -10.12 22.96 -6.36
N LYS A 177 -10.74 22.07 -5.57
CA LYS A 177 -10.03 21.22 -4.60
C LYS A 177 -9.11 20.20 -5.31
N GLN A 178 -9.60 19.51 -6.33
CA GLN A 178 -8.80 18.57 -7.13
C GLN A 178 -7.58 19.24 -7.78
N LYS A 179 -7.73 20.48 -8.27
CA LYS A 179 -6.61 21.27 -8.81
C LYS A 179 -5.56 21.57 -7.74
N ALA A 180 -5.98 22.03 -6.56
CA ALA A 180 -5.08 22.29 -5.44
C ALA A 180 -4.34 21.02 -4.97
N ASP A 181 -5.04 19.89 -4.88
CA ASP A 181 -4.45 18.60 -4.50
C ASP A 181 -3.42 18.11 -5.54
N LYS A 182 -3.73 18.28 -6.83
CA LYS A 182 -2.80 17.99 -7.93
C LYS A 182 -1.54 18.85 -7.84
N ASP A 183 -1.69 20.16 -7.61
CA ASP A 183 -0.55 21.06 -7.50
C ASP A 183 0.35 20.69 -6.32
N LYS A 184 -0.23 20.33 -5.17
CA LYS A 184 0.51 19.81 -4.02
C LYS A 184 1.32 18.55 -4.38
N LEU A 185 0.71 17.57 -5.04
CA LEU A 185 1.40 16.35 -5.48
C LEU A 185 2.57 16.67 -6.43
N ILE A 186 2.40 17.64 -7.33
CA ILE A 186 3.47 18.07 -8.25
C ILE A 186 4.65 18.69 -7.47
N GLN A 187 4.39 19.53 -6.47
CA GLN A 187 5.46 20.12 -5.66
C GLN A 187 6.20 19.05 -4.85
N GLU A 188 5.48 18.12 -4.23
CA GLU A 188 6.07 17.00 -3.49
C GLU A 188 6.91 16.10 -4.42
N ASN A 189 6.44 15.86 -5.65
CA ASN A 189 7.19 15.10 -6.66
C ASN A 189 8.49 15.82 -7.07
N ARG A 190 8.46 17.15 -7.25
CA ARG A 190 9.65 17.96 -7.57
C ARG A 190 10.69 17.93 -6.44
N ILE A 191 10.26 17.92 -5.18
CA ILE A 191 11.15 17.77 -4.03
C ILE A 191 11.76 16.36 -4.03
N ALA A 192 10.93 15.32 -4.22
CA ALA A 192 11.40 13.94 -4.27
C ALA A 192 12.42 13.69 -5.39
N LYS A 193 12.24 14.31 -6.57
CA LYS A 193 13.18 14.26 -7.69
C LYS A 193 14.54 14.89 -7.37
N ARG A 194 14.54 16.09 -6.79
CA ARG A 194 15.79 16.77 -6.37
C ARG A 194 16.58 15.95 -5.34
N GLU A 195 15.87 15.31 -4.40
CA GLU A 195 16.51 14.42 -3.43
C GLU A 195 17.02 13.12 -4.09
N LEU A 196 16.28 12.56 -5.05
CA LEU A 196 16.74 11.41 -5.84
C LEU A 196 18.03 11.72 -6.61
N GLU A 197 18.12 12.90 -7.23
CA GLU A 197 19.31 13.33 -7.98
C GLU A 197 20.56 13.36 -7.10
N LYS A 198 20.45 13.92 -5.88
CA LYS A 198 21.54 13.90 -4.90
C LYS A 198 21.93 12.47 -4.49
N GLU A 199 20.93 11.62 -4.21
CA GLU A 199 21.15 10.22 -3.85
C GLU A 199 21.83 9.43 -4.99
N LEU A 200 21.51 9.74 -6.24
CA LEU A 200 22.15 9.14 -7.42
C LEU A 200 23.59 9.61 -7.61
N GLU A 201 23.88 10.89 -7.40
CA GLU A 201 25.24 11.43 -7.48
C GLU A 201 26.16 10.81 -6.40
N GLU A 202 25.68 10.70 -5.16
CA GLU A 202 26.38 10.01 -4.07
C GLU A 202 26.64 8.53 -4.42
N ARG A 203 25.66 7.89 -5.07
CA ARG A 203 25.73 6.47 -5.45
C ARG A 203 26.78 6.25 -6.52
N GLU A 204 26.86 7.14 -7.49
CA GLU A 204 27.87 7.07 -8.55
C GLU A 204 29.28 7.24 -8.02
N LYS A 205 29.50 8.21 -7.11
CA LYS A 205 30.79 8.40 -6.44
C LYS A 205 31.21 7.15 -5.67
N LEU A 206 30.30 6.56 -4.89
CA LEU A 206 30.61 5.36 -4.11
C LEU A 206 30.82 4.12 -5.00
N MET A 207 30.05 3.98 -6.07
CA MET A 207 30.25 2.90 -7.05
C MET A 207 31.59 3.02 -7.78
N ALA A 208 32.07 4.23 -8.05
CA ALA A 208 33.39 4.45 -8.65
C ALA A 208 34.50 3.95 -7.71
N ILE A 209 34.41 4.26 -6.41
CA ILE A 209 35.33 3.76 -5.38
C ILE A 209 35.30 2.22 -5.32
N ILE A 210 34.11 1.62 -5.28
CA ILE A 210 33.97 0.16 -5.22
C ILE A 210 34.53 -0.52 -6.47
N LYS A 211 34.34 0.07 -7.65
CA LYS A 211 34.89 -0.44 -8.91
C LYS A 211 36.42 -0.33 -8.97
N ALA A 212 37.00 0.73 -8.40
CA ALA A 212 38.46 0.88 -8.35
C ALA A 212 39.12 -0.24 -7.53
N ASP A 213 38.52 -0.63 -6.41
CA ASP A 213 39.01 -1.71 -5.53
C ASP A 213 38.24 -3.04 -5.71
N MET A 214 37.77 -3.33 -6.93
CA MET A 214 36.85 -4.43 -7.19
C MET A 214 37.37 -5.79 -6.70
N ASN A 215 38.68 -6.05 -6.80
CA ASN A 215 39.29 -7.29 -6.34
C ASN A 215 39.12 -7.50 -4.82
N LYS A 216 39.28 -6.44 -4.02
CA LYS A 216 39.09 -6.47 -2.56
C LYS A 216 37.63 -6.75 -2.21
N TYR A 217 36.71 -6.04 -2.84
CA TYR A 217 35.28 -6.17 -2.54
C TYR A 217 34.68 -7.48 -3.07
N SER A 218 35.09 -7.97 -4.24
CA SER A 218 34.64 -9.26 -4.77
C SER A 218 35.06 -10.42 -3.86
N ALA A 219 36.29 -10.38 -3.31
CA ALA A 219 36.73 -11.34 -2.30
C ALA A 219 35.86 -11.31 -1.03
N GLN A 220 35.56 -10.11 -0.50
CA GLN A 220 34.67 -9.94 0.67
C GLN A 220 33.24 -10.44 0.40
N ILE A 221 32.69 -10.16 -0.79
CA ILE A 221 31.35 -10.60 -1.19
C ILE A 221 31.32 -12.13 -1.30
N LYS A 222 32.33 -12.74 -1.92
CA LYS A 222 32.45 -14.20 -2.04
C LYS A 222 32.56 -14.87 -0.67
N GLN A 223 33.33 -14.28 0.26
CA GLN A 223 33.44 -14.78 1.63
C GLN A 223 32.09 -14.72 2.36
N LYS A 224 31.41 -13.55 2.35
CA LYS A 224 30.08 -13.39 2.97
C LYS A 224 29.05 -14.37 2.39
N LYS A 225 29.12 -14.65 1.09
CA LYS A 225 28.27 -15.68 0.46
C LYS A 225 28.56 -17.07 1.01
N GLN A 226 29.83 -17.47 1.10
CA GLN A 226 30.20 -18.79 1.64
C GLN A 226 29.77 -18.96 3.10
N GLU A 227 29.88 -17.91 3.92
CA GLU A 227 29.40 -17.90 5.30
C GLU A 227 27.87 -18.06 5.38
N ALA A 228 27.12 -17.35 4.54
CA ALA A 228 25.67 -17.50 4.44
C ALA A 228 25.25 -18.90 3.98
N ASP A 229 25.93 -19.47 2.97
CA ASP A 229 25.64 -20.83 2.47
C ASP A 229 25.93 -21.90 3.54
N ARG A 230 26.99 -21.73 4.34
CA ARG A 230 27.31 -22.63 5.47
C ARG A 230 26.23 -22.55 6.55
N LEU A 231 25.82 -21.34 6.92
CA LEU A 231 24.74 -21.10 7.88
C LEU A 231 23.42 -21.74 7.41
N ASP A 232 23.08 -21.59 6.13
CA ASP A 232 21.87 -22.16 5.56
C ASP A 232 21.86 -23.69 5.60
N LYS A 233 22.99 -24.33 5.29
CA LYS A 233 23.14 -25.79 5.39
C LYS A 233 22.96 -26.26 6.84
N GLU A 234 23.54 -25.54 7.78
CA GLU A 234 23.45 -25.86 9.20
C GLU A 234 22.04 -25.68 9.75
N ILE A 235 21.36 -24.58 9.41
CA ILE A 235 19.95 -24.37 9.77
C ILE A 235 19.07 -25.48 9.18
N ASN A 236 19.25 -25.84 7.92
CA ASN A 236 18.51 -26.93 7.30
C ASN A 236 18.76 -28.29 7.98
N ARG A 237 19.96 -28.52 8.52
CA ARG A 237 20.28 -29.72 9.33
C ARG A 237 19.52 -29.67 10.65
N LEU A 238 19.58 -28.56 11.37
CA LEU A 238 18.91 -28.37 12.66
C LEU A 238 17.38 -28.47 12.54
N ILE A 239 16.78 -27.98 11.45
CA ILE A 239 15.34 -28.13 11.18
C ILE A 239 14.98 -29.61 11.00
N ARG A 240 15.77 -30.37 10.22
CA ARG A 240 15.53 -31.81 10.02
C ARG A 240 15.64 -32.59 11.33
N GLU A 241 16.61 -32.26 12.17
CA GLU A 241 16.75 -32.84 13.50
C GLU A 241 15.58 -32.47 14.44
N ALA A 242 15.11 -31.22 14.40
CA ALA A 242 13.95 -30.79 15.17
C ALA A 242 12.67 -31.52 14.74
N ILE A 243 12.49 -31.75 13.43
CA ILE A 243 11.37 -32.55 12.89
C ILE A 243 11.48 -34.00 13.35
N ALA A 244 12.65 -34.63 13.24
CA ALA A 244 12.87 -36.01 13.66
C ALA A 244 12.60 -36.19 15.16
N ALA A 245 13.20 -35.35 16.01
CA ALA A 245 13.00 -35.40 17.46
C ALA A 245 11.54 -35.16 17.86
N SER A 246 10.82 -34.28 17.16
CA SER A 246 9.39 -34.07 17.36
C SER A 246 8.57 -35.31 16.99
N ASN A 247 8.87 -35.94 15.86
CA ASN A 247 8.13 -37.11 15.38
C ASN A 247 8.41 -38.35 16.24
N GLU A 248 9.64 -38.49 16.75
CA GLU A 248 10.00 -39.52 17.74
C GLU A 248 9.21 -39.38 19.04
N LYS A 249 9.08 -38.15 19.58
CA LYS A 249 8.23 -37.87 20.75
C LYS A 249 6.74 -38.18 20.49
N ALA A 250 6.30 -38.06 19.24
CA ALA A 250 4.95 -38.43 18.80
C ALA A 250 4.80 -39.92 18.44
N GLY A 251 5.83 -40.75 18.66
CA GLY A 251 5.79 -42.20 18.44
C GLY A 251 5.79 -42.64 16.97
N LYS A 252 6.11 -41.76 16.01
CA LYS A 252 6.15 -42.09 14.58
C LYS A 252 7.52 -41.80 13.97
N LYS A 253 8.22 -42.82 13.46
CA LYS A 253 9.43 -42.65 12.66
C LYS A 253 9.05 -42.41 11.19
N THR A 254 8.99 -41.16 10.76
CA THR A 254 8.71 -40.80 9.36
C THR A 254 9.92 -40.07 8.75
N SER A 255 10.40 -40.53 7.59
CA SER A 255 11.53 -39.94 6.85
C SER A 255 11.13 -38.78 5.92
N THR A 256 9.86 -38.37 5.91
CA THR A 256 9.28 -37.48 4.90
C THR A 256 9.60 -35.99 5.08
N GLY A 257 10.47 -35.60 6.01
CA GLY A 257 10.82 -34.19 6.27
C GLY A 257 9.64 -33.32 6.74
N LYS A 258 8.54 -33.93 7.21
CA LYS A 258 7.31 -33.26 7.63
C LYS A 258 7.01 -33.56 9.10
N PHE A 259 6.42 -32.59 9.79
CA PHE A 259 5.93 -32.79 11.16
C PHE A 259 4.71 -33.70 11.18
N VAL A 260 4.73 -34.69 12.05
CA VAL A 260 3.55 -35.45 12.46
C VAL A 260 2.86 -34.64 13.55
N LEU A 261 1.70 -34.08 13.23
CA LEU A 261 0.97 -33.19 14.15
C LEU A 261 -0.02 -33.97 15.01
N THR A 262 -0.01 -33.68 16.31
CA THR A 262 -1.14 -33.99 17.21
C THR A 262 -2.35 -33.09 16.88
N PRO A 263 -3.57 -33.43 17.33
CA PRO A 263 -4.74 -32.57 17.13
C PRO A 263 -4.54 -31.14 17.65
N ALA A 264 -3.90 -30.98 18.80
CA ALA A 264 -3.59 -29.65 19.36
C ALA A 264 -2.59 -28.87 18.49
N GLU A 265 -1.54 -29.51 17.99
CA GLU A 265 -0.55 -28.87 17.11
C GLU A 265 -1.13 -28.53 15.73
N LYS A 266 -2.11 -29.32 15.26
CA LYS A 266 -2.84 -29.02 14.03
C LYS A 266 -3.64 -27.71 14.18
N ILE A 267 -4.32 -27.52 15.31
CA ILE A 267 -5.05 -26.27 15.61
C ILE A 267 -4.08 -25.09 15.66
N VAL A 268 -2.90 -25.24 16.28
CA VAL A 268 -1.88 -24.18 16.31
C VAL A 268 -1.37 -23.85 14.91
N GLY A 269 -1.11 -24.86 14.07
CA GLY A 269 -0.67 -24.67 12.69
C GLY A 269 -1.73 -23.98 11.82
N GLU A 270 -2.99 -24.38 11.95
CA GLU A 270 -4.13 -23.74 11.27
C GLU A 270 -4.32 -22.29 11.73
N SER A 271 -4.18 -22.02 13.02
CA SER A 271 -4.24 -20.67 13.59
C SER A 271 -3.08 -19.80 13.09
N PHE A 272 -1.87 -20.36 12.99
CA PHE A 272 -0.72 -19.67 12.39
C PHE A 272 -0.99 -19.34 10.91
N GLU A 273 -1.48 -20.30 10.13
CA GLU A 273 -1.81 -20.12 8.70
C GLU A 273 -2.93 -19.09 8.48
N ALA A 274 -3.95 -19.06 9.35
CA ALA A 274 -5.02 -18.07 9.33
C ALA A 274 -4.54 -16.62 9.58
N ASN A 275 -3.41 -16.45 10.26
CA ASN A 275 -2.79 -15.15 10.53
C ASN A 275 -1.77 -14.71 9.46
N LYS A 276 -1.72 -15.41 8.31
CA LYS A 276 -0.91 -14.97 7.17
C LYS A 276 -1.25 -13.53 6.76
N GLY A 277 -0.22 -12.68 6.69
CA GLY A 277 -0.32 -11.26 6.39
C GLY A 277 -0.73 -10.39 7.58
N ARG A 278 -0.84 -10.98 8.77
CA ARG A 278 -1.25 -10.32 10.03
C ARG A 278 -0.34 -10.69 11.21
N LEU A 279 0.74 -11.43 10.99
CA LEU A 279 1.69 -11.75 12.06
C LEU A 279 2.37 -10.48 12.57
N GLY A 280 2.60 -10.40 13.87
CA GLY A 280 3.35 -9.31 14.48
C GLY A 280 4.77 -9.23 13.93
N TRP A 281 5.35 -8.03 13.90
CA TRP A 281 6.75 -7.86 13.54
C TRP A 281 7.66 -8.42 14.64
N PRO A 282 8.79 -9.06 14.28
CA PRO A 282 9.71 -9.63 15.26
C PRO A 282 10.54 -8.57 16.00
N VAL A 283 10.44 -7.30 15.60
CA VAL A 283 11.07 -6.13 16.25
C VAL A 283 10.08 -4.97 16.22
N GLU A 284 10.19 -4.04 17.17
CA GLU A 284 9.28 -2.89 17.25
C GLU A 284 9.44 -1.92 16.08
N ARG A 285 10.69 -1.64 15.67
CA ARG A 285 11.01 -0.77 14.54
C ARG A 285 12.00 -1.49 13.64
N GLY A 286 11.60 -1.81 12.41
CA GLY A 286 12.41 -2.62 11.52
C GLY A 286 12.17 -2.31 10.05
N ILE A 287 13.23 -2.41 9.24
CA ILE A 287 13.18 -2.18 7.79
C ILE A 287 13.81 -3.37 7.08
N ILE A 288 13.11 -3.93 6.09
CA ILE A 288 13.61 -5.07 5.32
C ILE A 288 14.69 -4.58 4.35
N LYS A 289 15.96 -4.85 4.68
CA LYS A 289 17.11 -4.56 3.80
C LYS A 289 17.45 -5.74 2.88
N GLY A 290 17.27 -6.97 3.37
CA GLY A 290 17.47 -8.19 2.59
C GLY A 290 16.15 -8.89 2.34
N LYS A 291 15.74 -9.03 1.07
CA LYS A 291 14.53 -9.76 0.67
C LYS A 291 14.82 -11.24 0.48
N PHE A 292 13.80 -12.06 0.70
CA PHE A 292 13.83 -13.50 0.43
C PHE A 292 14.06 -13.81 -1.05
N GLY A 293 14.83 -14.87 -1.32
CA GLY A 293 15.07 -15.39 -2.66
C GLY A 293 16.44 -15.01 -3.23
N LYS A 294 16.61 -15.30 -4.51
CA LYS A 294 17.85 -15.08 -5.26
C LYS A 294 17.89 -13.65 -5.80
N THR A 295 18.97 -12.94 -5.48
CA THR A 295 19.26 -11.60 -5.98
C THR A 295 20.72 -11.52 -6.36
N ARG A 296 21.07 -10.72 -7.37
CA ARG A 296 22.49 -10.40 -7.63
C ARG A 296 23.00 -9.40 -6.61
N SER A 297 24.27 -9.51 -6.24
CA SER A 297 24.92 -8.48 -5.42
C SER A 297 24.83 -7.13 -6.13
N LEU A 298 24.59 -6.06 -5.37
CA LEU A 298 24.46 -4.71 -5.91
C LEU A 298 25.79 -4.17 -6.46
N THR A 299 26.90 -4.71 -5.97
CA THR A 299 28.26 -4.28 -6.29
C THR A 299 28.98 -5.24 -7.25
N ASP A 300 28.62 -6.52 -7.23
CA ASP A 300 29.18 -7.55 -8.11
C ASP A 300 28.07 -8.38 -8.76
N ASN A 301 27.74 -8.05 -10.00
CA ASN A 301 26.69 -8.72 -10.76
C ASN A 301 26.98 -10.20 -11.07
N THR A 302 28.21 -10.68 -10.89
CA THR A 302 28.56 -12.09 -11.07
C THR A 302 28.19 -12.95 -9.86
N VAL A 303 28.01 -12.33 -8.68
CA VAL A 303 27.68 -13.05 -7.45
C VAL A 303 26.18 -13.07 -7.21
N GLU A 304 25.58 -14.26 -7.33
CA GLU A 304 24.22 -14.52 -6.85
C GLU A 304 24.23 -14.70 -5.32
N VAL A 305 23.40 -13.89 -4.63
CA VAL A 305 23.09 -13.97 -3.21
C VAL A 305 21.73 -14.62 -3.06
N ASN A 306 21.64 -15.72 -2.31
CA ASN A 306 20.39 -16.39 -2.00
C ASN A 306 20.03 -16.15 -0.54
N ASN A 307 18.97 -15.37 -0.27
CA ASN A 307 18.48 -15.14 1.08
C ASN A 307 17.38 -16.16 1.41
N SER A 308 17.64 -17.01 2.40
CA SER A 308 16.67 -17.99 2.91
C SER A 308 15.62 -17.42 3.88
N GLY A 309 15.60 -16.09 4.03
CA GLY A 309 14.68 -15.34 4.89
C GLY A 309 14.70 -13.85 4.54
N ILE A 310 14.25 -13.00 5.46
CA ILE A 310 14.38 -11.55 5.36
C ILE A 310 15.36 -11.03 6.39
N LYS A 311 16.16 -10.02 6.00
CA LYS A 311 17.05 -9.30 6.92
C LYS A 311 16.39 -7.98 7.33
N ILE A 312 16.03 -7.87 8.60
CA ILE A 312 15.34 -6.72 9.18
C ILE A 312 16.36 -5.87 9.93
N ALA A 313 16.62 -4.67 9.41
CA ALA A 313 17.46 -3.70 10.06
C ALA A 313 16.68 -2.95 11.15
N THR A 314 17.23 -2.91 12.36
CA THR A 314 16.57 -2.33 13.54
C THR A 314 17.54 -1.49 14.39
N THR A 315 17.03 -0.82 15.41
CA THR A 315 17.84 -0.02 16.34
C THR A 315 18.80 -0.91 17.14
N THR A 316 19.90 -0.31 17.61
CA THR A 316 20.86 -0.97 18.49
C THR A 316 20.15 -1.56 19.71
N ASP A 317 20.49 -2.79 20.07
CA ASP A 317 19.95 -3.54 21.21
C ASP A 317 18.41 -3.67 21.26
N ALA A 318 17.75 -3.56 20.10
CA ALA A 318 16.32 -3.78 19.96
C ALA A 318 15.90 -5.16 20.48
N ASP A 319 14.76 -5.17 21.17
CA ASP A 319 14.13 -6.38 21.66
C ASP A 319 13.51 -7.17 20.50
N VAL A 320 13.84 -8.46 20.45
CA VAL A 320 13.32 -9.41 19.48
C VAL A 320 12.14 -10.14 20.10
N LYS A 321 11.00 -10.11 19.40
CA LYS A 321 9.71 -10.62 19.88
C LYS A 321 9.26 -11.84 19.07
N ALA A 322 8.61 -12.79 19.73
CA ALA A 322 7.94 -13.90 19.06
C ALA A 322 6.78 -13.36 18.19
N VAL A 323 6.67 -13.83 16.95
CA VAL A 323 5.65 -13.33 16.01
C VAL A 323 4.29 -14.00 16.23
N PHE A 324 4.28 -15.14 16.91
CA PHE A 324 3.10 -15.94 17.20
C PHE A 324 3.30 -16.83 18.43
N ASN A 325 2.20 -17.40 18.94
CA ASN A 325 2.24 -18.38 20.03
C ASN A 325 2.90 -19.68 19.59
N GLY A 326 3.85 -20.22 20.35
CA GLY A 326 4.58 -21.43 19.98
C GLY A 326 5.43 -22.02 21.10
N GLU A 327 6.26 -23.00 20.75
CA GLU A 327 7.22 -23.63 21.65
C GLU A 327 8.64 -23.46 21.10
N VAL A 328 9.59 -23.09 21.95
CA VAL A 328 11.01 -22.99 21.57
C VAL A 328 11.54 -24.39 21.31
N SER A 329 11.78 -24.71 20.05
CA SER A 329 12.27 -26.04 19.66
C SER A 329 13.76 -26.19 19.99
N ARG A 330 14.58 -25.17 19.65
CA ARG A 330 16.03 -25.22 19.86
C ARG A 330 16.64 -23.81 19.85
N ILE A 331 17.77 -23.65 20.55
CA ILE A 331 18.67 -22.51 20.38
C ILE A 331 19.75 -22.91 19.38
N ILE A 332 19.82 -22.18 18.28
CA ILE A 332 20.80 -22.35 17.21
C ILE A 332 22.09 -21.68 17.68
N VAL A 333 23.16 -22.46 17.82
CA VAL A 333 24.50 -21.94 18.11
C VAL A 333 25.42 -22.42 17.01
N VAL A 334 25.97 -21.48 16.24
CA VAL A 334 26.90 -21.78 15.15
C VAL A 334 28.30 -21.41 15.62
N LYS A 335 29.30 -22.24 15.28
CA LYS A 335 30.70 -21.97 15.61
C LYS A 335 31.11 -20.61 15.03
N ASN A 336 31.59 -19.71 15.88
CA ASN A 336 31.94 -18.32 15.54
C ASN A 336 30.78 -17.47 14.98
N GLY A 337 29.53 -17.89 15.20
CA GLY A 337 28.33 -17.16 14.82
C GLY A 337 27.53 -16.69 16.03
N ASN A 338 26.67 -15.71 15.80
CA ASN A 338 25.73 -15.26 16.82
C ASN A 338 24.60 -16.28 17.02
N PRO A 339 24.07 -16.44 18.24
CA PRO A 339 22.99 -17.38 18.49
C PRO A 339 21.71 -16.99 17.74
N GLY A 340 20.83 -17.97 17.58
CA GLY A 340 19.47 -17.78 17.11
C GLY A 340 18.47 -18.67 17.84
N ILE A 341 17.18 -18.36 17.68
CA ILE A 341 16.08 -19.09 18.33
C ILE A 341 15.20 -19.71 17.24
N LEU A 342 14.91 -21.00 17.36
CA LEU A 342 13.94 -21.72 16.54
C LEU A 342 12.65 -21.92 17.34
N VAL A 343 11.56 -21.31 16.90
CA VAL A 343 10.22 -21.44 17.53
C VAL A 343 9.31 -22.24 16.61
N ARG A 344 8.56 -23.18 17.17
CA ARG A 344 7.62 -24.05 16.48
C ARG A 344 6.17 -23.63 16.72
N HIS A 345 5.41 -23.58 15.62
CA HIS A 345 3.99 -23.23 15.56
C HIS A 345 3.24 -24.32 14.79
N GLY A 346 3.12 -25.52 15.38
CA GLY A 346 2.56 -26.69 14.69
C GLY A 346 3.50 -27.22 13.60
N ASN A 347 3.11 -27.12 12.33
CA ASN A 347 3.94 -27.46 11.16
C ASN A 347 4.78 -26.28 10.63
N TYR A 348 4.69 -25.10 11.26
CA TYR A 348 5.51 -23.95 10.91
C TYR A 348 6.67 -23.76 11.88
N LEU A 349 7.78 -23.23 11.36
CA LEU A 349 8.95 -22.87 12.14
C LEU A 349 9.35 -21.44 11.82
N THR A 350 9.59 -20.64 12.85
CA THR A 350 10.19 -19.31 12.72
C THR A 350 11.57 -19.29 13.34
N ILE A 351 12.52 -18.69 12.65
CA ILE A 351 13.90 -18.53 13.12
C ILE A 351 14.22 -17.06 13.32
N TYR A 352 14.80 -16.77 14.48
CA TYR A 352 15.29 -15.45 14.87
C TYR A 352 16.80 -15.56 15.03
N TYR A 353 17.56 -15.22 14.01
CA TYR A 353 19.02 -15.38 13.98
C TYR A 353 19.73 -14.03 14.06
N ASN A 354 21.01 -14.05 14.47
CA ASN A 354 21.84 -12.88 14.74
C ASN A 354 21.45 -12.12 16.02
N LEU A 355 21.30 -12.86 17.12
CA LEU A 355 20.96 -12.32 18.44
C LEU A 355 22.23 -12.06 19.28
N SER A 356 22.23 -10.98 20.07
CA SER A 356 23.26 -10.72 21.09
C SER A 356 22.98 -11.46 22.38
N LYS A 357 21.70 -11.56 22.75
CA LYS A 357 21.23 -12.24 23.97
C LYS A 357 19.98 -13.06 23.66
N VAL A 358 19.87 -14.20 24.34
CA VAL A 358 18.73 -15.12 24.28
C VAL A 358 18.11 -15.18 25.68
N PHE A 359 16.80 -15.04 25.79
CA PHE A 359 16.07 -15.01 27.07
C PHE A 359 15.20 -16.24 27.32
N VAL A 360 15.18 -17.18 26.37
CA VAL A 360 14.35 -18.39 26.41
C VAL A 360 15.20 -19.64 26.25
N LYS A 361 14.71 -20.78 26.72
CA LYS A 361 15.36 -22.09 26.62
C LYS A 361 14.49 -23.08 25.82
N PRO A 362 15.08 -24.15 25.26
CA PRO A 362 14.31 -25.18 24.55
C PRO A 362 13.22 -25.78 25.44
N GLY A 363 12.01 -25.92 24.91
CA GLY A 363 10.81 -26.39 25.62
C GLY A 363 9.94 -25.26 26.20
N ASP A 364 10.42 -24.01 26.24
CA ASP A 364 9.61 -22.90 26.72
C ASP A 364 8.43 -22.61 25.77
N LYS A 365 7.25 -22.40 26.33
CA LYS A 365 6.10 -21.87 25.60
C LYS A 365 6.21 -20.35 25.50
N VAL A 366 6.13 -19.82 24.30
CA VAL A 366 6.18 -18.39 24.02
C VAL A 366 4.85 -17.87 23.50
N THR A 367 4.49 -16.66 23.89
CA THR A 367 3.29 -15.97 23.39
C THR A 367 3.65 -14.92 22.33
N ALA A 368 2.69 -14.59 21.47
CA ALA A 368 2.85 -13.56 20.45
C ALA A 368 3.20 -12.21 21.12
N GLY A 369 4.28 -11.57 20.66
CA GLY A 369 4.80 -10.32 21.21
C GLY A 369 5.75 -10.48 22.40
N GLN A 370 5.91 -11.69 22.96
CA GLN A 370 6.85 -11.93 24.05
C GLN A 370 8.29 -11.68 23.59
N VAL A 371 9.07 -10.95 24.41
CA VAL A 371 10.50 -10.73 24.16
C VAL A 371 11.27 -12.04 24.39
N ILE A 372 11.96 -12.50 23.36
CA ILE A 372 12.71 -13.77 23.36
C ILE A 372 14.24 -13.56 23.29
N GLY A 373 14.69 -12.34 22.97
CA GLY A 373 16.10 -12.00 22.92
C GLY A 373 16.35 -10.55 22.54
N LYS A 374 17.62 -10.23 22.27
CA LYS A 374 18.07 -8.93 21.75
C LYS A 374 18.85 -9.12 20.46
N VAL A 375 18.70 -8.19 19.52
CA VAL A 375 19.46 -8.22 18.26
C VAL A 375 20.95 -7.98 18.52
N PHE A 376 21.82 -8.62 17.73
CA PHE A 376 23.25 -8.31 17.71
C PHE A 376 23.54 -7.09 16.84
N THR A 377 24.39 -6.20 17.35
CA THR A 377 24.91 -5.06 16.59
C THR A 377 26.36 -5.33 16.19
N SER A 378 26.62 -5.36 14.89
CA SER A 378 27.97 -5.56 14.36
C SER A 378 28.85 -4.35 14.65
N LYS A 379 29.97 -4.56 15.34
CA LYS A 379 30.97 -3.51 15.59
C LYS A 379 31.69 -3.04 14.31
N VAL A 380 31.67 -3.85 13.25
CA VAL A 380 32.36 -3.58 11.97
C VAL A 380 31.48 -2.82 11.00
N THR A 381 30.16 -3.04 11.03
CA THR A 381 29.24 -2.38 10.09
C THR A 381 28.29 -1.39 10.78
N GLY A 382 28.23 -1.40 12.11
CA GLY A 382 27.25 -0.69 12.91
C GLY A 382 25.80 -1.18 12.73
N GLU A 383 25.64 -2.35 12.11
CA GLU A 383 24.33 -2.86 11.74
C GLU A 383 23.79 -3.87 12.74
N SER A 384 22.61 -3.57 13.27
CA SER A 384 21.71 -4.51 13.94
C SER A 384 20.75 -5.09 12.92
N LEU A 385 21.06 -6.28 12.40
CA LEU A 385 20.27 -6.99 11.40
C LEU A 385 19.70 -8.26 12.02
N LEU A 386 18.39 -8.34 12.19
CA LEU A 386 17.74 -9.61 12.51
C LEU A 386 17.57 -10.42 11.21
N ASP A 387 18.10 -11.64 11.18
CA ASP A 387 17.80 -12.60 10.12
C ASP A 387 16.58 -13.42 10.54
N PHE A 388 15.43 -13.07 9.96
CA PHE A 388 14.14 -13.68 10.24
C PHE A 388 13.74 -14.63 9.12
N ARG A 389 13.49 -15.89 9.46
CA ARG A 389 13.17 -16.95 8.48
C ARG A 389 11.91 -17.68 8.87
N LEU A 390 11.18 -18.15 7.86
CA LEU A 390 9.95 -18.91 8.02
C LEU A 390 10.02 -20.19 7.20
N PHE A 391 9.60 -21.29 7.80
CA PHE A 391 9.51 -22.59 7.16
C PHE A 391 8.13 -23.20 7.41
N LYS A 392 7.62 -23.95 6.43
CA LYS A 392 6.52 -24.90 6.60
C LYS A 392 7.13 -26.28 6.42
N ASN A 393 7.23 -27.05 7.50
CA ASN A 393 8.09 -28.23 7.57
C ASN A 393 9.55 -27.87 7.22
N ASP A 394 10.11 -28.51 6.20
CA ASP A 394 11.44 -28.23 5.65
C ASP A 394 11.45 -27.21 4.50
N GLN A 395 10.27 -26.77 4.04
CA GLN A 395 10.15 -25.81 2.94
C GLN A 395 10.30 -24.37 3.43
N LYS A 396 11.28 -23.66 2.86
CA LYS A 396 11.49 -22.22 3.05
C LYS A 396 10.32 -21.41 2.47
N LEU A 397 9.79 -20.49 3.26
CA LEU A 397 8.74 -19.55 2.84
C LEU A 397 9.24 -18.11 2.93
N ASN A 398 8.71 -17.23 2.07
CA ASN A 398 8.97 -15.80 2.15
C ASN A 398 8.22 -15.19 3.35
N PRO A 399 8.91 -14.74 4.42
CA PRO A 399 8.25 -14.16 5.60
C PRO A 399 7.56 -12.82 5.33
N GLU A 400 7.95 -12.08 4.28
CA GLU A 400 7.36 -10.78 3.92
C GLU A 400 5.84 -10.88 3.65
N TYR A 401 5.37 -12.04 3.16
CA TYR A 401 3.95 -12.28 2.91
C TYR A 401 3.15 -12.66 4.16
N TRP A 402 3.82 -12.83 5.30
CA TRP A 402 3.22 -13.31 6.54
C TRP A 402 3.13 -12.21 7.60
N LEU A 403 4.10 -11.32 7.63
CA LEU A 403 4.10 -10.15 8.51
C LEU A 403 2.96 -9.19 8.16
N ALA A 404 2.43 -8.53 9.18
CA ALA A 404 1.49 -7.43 9.00
C ALA A 404 2.14 -6.34 8.14
N LYS A 405 1.35 -5.73 7.24
CA LYS A 405 1.78 -4.52 6.54
C LYS A 405 1.91 -3.43 7.60
N ASN A 406 3.16 -3.04 7.88
CA ASN A 406 3.50 -1.98 8.82
C ASN A 406 2.97 -0.62 8.35
#